data_AF-A0AAN6GK42-F1
#
_entry.id   AF-A0AAN6GK42-F1
#
_cell.length_a   1.000
_cell.length_b   1.000
_cell.length_c   1.000
_cell.angle_alpha   90.00
_cell.angle_beta   90.00
_cell.angle_gamma   90.00
#
_symmetry.space_group_name_H-M   'P 1'
#
loop_
_entity.id
_entity.type
_entity.pdbx_description
1 polymer ?
#
loop_
_entity_poly.entity_id
_entity_poly.type
_entity_poly.pdbx_seq_one_letter_code
_entity_poly.pdbx_strand_id
1 'polypeptide(L)'
;MSASADDVCFLRWEVNATRQQLRLYAIYQGKLCALYLLSDHSQSEQQELKSFCKPTYDSIYRHYVHKDSCEEPEEGRRARVVDRWEDLSLNWKPDPNHDASNTLLDLIRCQLPTLVGKQPLPGGKYIFTIVDDTQNPGQASIILRSDIYRQLLFDSLAPLRPETRHGITLVDLSQVQIHTTVHYLLHVLEVHVSRREDGTTERLIFKTAKTEDHEDLQHDEQARQRAKVTQKEFLQELEDWIKYSGHTNIMDPPASLVTIQDGKGSQKLVGWLMKPHLDWTYRLRQLRKNGRHAATVAELLAYVIDYARGMKYMAEAGYVHPDAKAANCFWMESVESHERLVIGDFGRPLSGPGAYCNMTGPDCPEVQGHWEVSVDDHGKLVYQRNSPPRANKMFTILTKLADFPEAILRLQVFTFACVGADLLRYRSPDPNLWPTGCYKPDLSAETKRWEELIPQELKVLLHRCWSFDPRDRPLFEEIERELVAIHESLKPPSPS
;
A
#
# COMPACT_ATOMS: atom_id res chain seq x y z
N MET A 1 -23.47 19.21 34.78
CA MET A 1 -22.28 20.06 34.61
C MET A 1 -22.29 20.54 33.17
N SER A 2 -22.36 21.84 32.91
CA SER A 2 -22.27 22.38 31.55
C SER A 2 -20.83 22.23 31.07
N ALA A 3 -20.59 21.46 30.01
CA ALA A 3 -19.28 21.34 29.38
C ALA A 3 -18.80 22.73 28.90
N SER A 4 -17.55 23.07 29.17
CA SER A 4 -16.96 24.33 28.71
C SER A 4 -16.53 24.20 27.25
N ALA A 5 -16.59 25.30 26.50
CA ALA A 5 -16.06 25.32 25.14
C ALA A 5 -14.55 25.09 25.06
N ASP A 6 -13.85 25.22 26.18
CA ASP A 6 -12.41 24.90 26.30
C ASP A 6 -12.12 23.39 26.40
N ASP A 7 -13.15 22.55 26.53
CA ASP A 7 -12.99 21.09 26.67
C ASP A 7 -12.88 20.34 25.34
N VAL A 8 -13.00 21.04 24.20
CA VAL A 8 -12.95 20.47 22.85
C VAL A 8 -11.74 21.01 22.07
N CYS A 9 -10.83 20.14 21.64
CA CYS A 9 -9.71 20.46 20.77
C CYS A 9 -9.92 19.83 19.38
N PHE A 10 -10.21 20.65 18.37
CA PHE A 10 -10.40 20.16 17.00
C PHE A 10 -9.08 19.78 16.33
N LEU A 11 -9.03 18.59 15.73
CA LEU A 11 -7.82 17.99 15.21
C LEU A 11 -7.72 18.01 13.69
N ARG A 12 -8.77 17.56 12.99
CA ARG A 12 -8.84 17.58 11.52
C ARG A 12 -10.27 17.50 10.99
N TRP A 13 -10.45 18.00 9.77
CA TRP A 13 -11.56 17.61 8.90
C TRP A 13 -11.04 16.66 7.83
N GLU A 14 -11.80 15.64 7.47
CA GLU A 14 -11.51 14.72 6.38
C GLU A 14 -12.73 14.62 5.48
N VAL A 15 -12.56 14.95 4.20
CA VAL A 15 -13.59 14.80 3.18
C VAL A 15 -13.27 13.51 2.42
N ASN A 16 -14.10 12.49 2.58
CA ASN A 16 -14.01 11.27 1.79
C ASN A 16 -14.92 11.41 0.56
N ALA A 17 -14.36 11.91 -0.55
CA ALA A 17 -15.10 12.13 -1.79
C ALA A 17 -15.69 10.83 -2.37
N THR A 18 -15.01 9.70 -2.21
CA THR A 18 -15.47 8.38 -2.70
C THR A 18 -16.69 7.86 -1.93
N ARG A 19 -16.76 8.14 -0.62
CA ARG A 19 -17.88 7.73 0.26
C ARG A 19 -18.88 8.85 0.54
N GLN A 20 -18.65 10.05 0.01
CA GLN A 20 -19.43 11.26 0.29
C GLN A 20 -19.56 11.56 1.80
N GLN A 21 -18.49 11.36 2.57
CA GLN A 21 -18.49 11.58 4.02
C GLN A 21 -17.63 12.78 4.39
N LEU A 22 -18.10 13.56 5.37
CA LEU A 22 -17.28 14.54 6.07
C LEU A 22 -17.03 14.00 7.48
N ARG A 23 -15.76 13.91 7.88
CA ARG A 23 -15.35 13.46 9.20
C ARG A 23 -14.67 14.60 9.93
N LEU A 24 -15.07 14.84 11.16
CA LEU A 24 -14.39 15.76 12.06
C LEU A 24 -13.76 14.95 13.18
N TYR A 25 -12.47 15.14 13.40
CA TYR A 25 -11.78 14.57 14.55
C TYR A 25 -11.56 15.69 15.57
N ALA A 26 -11.92 15.43 16.82
CA ALA A 26 -11.77 16.35 17.94
C ALA A 26 -11.37 15.58 19.20
N ILE A 27 -10.68 16.20 20.14
CA ILE A 27 -10.49 15.69 21.49
C ILE A 27 -11.53 16.35 22.38
N TYR A 28 -12.42 15.58 23.00
CA TYR A 28 -13.38 16.08 23.98
C TYR A 28 -13.19 15.39 25.32
N GLN A 29 -12.93 16.17 26.38
CA GLN A 29 -12.64 15.63 27.72
C GLN A 29 -11.51 14.58 27.73
N GLY A 30 -10.48 14.80 26.92
CA GLY A 30 -9.34 13.89 26.79
C GLY A 30 -9.57 12.68 25.89
N LYS A 31 -10.76 12.54 25.27
CA LYS A 31 -11.09 11.43 24.36
C LYS A 31 -11.04 11.84 22.90
N LEU A 32 -10.46 11.02 22.04
CA LEU A 32 -10.48 11.24 20.59
C LEU A 32 -11.86 10.87 20.03
N CYS A 33 -12.62 11.88 19.62
CA CYS A 33 -13.92 11.74 18.99
C CYS A 33 -13.79 11.92 17.47
N ALA A 34 -14.24 10.92 16.71
CA ALA A 34 -14.46 11.04 15.26
C ALA A 34 -15.97 11.20 15.02
N LEU A 35 -16.39 12.41 14.65
CA LEU A 35 -17.73 12.68 14.18
C LEU A 35 -17.80 12.34 12.70
N TYR A 36 -18.54 11.29 12.39
CA TYR A 36 -18.88 10.96 11.02
C TYR A 36 -20.22 11.62 10.69
N LEU A 37 -20.22 12.49 9.70
CA LEU A 37 -21.47 12.93 9.09
C LEU A 37 -21.93 11.81 8.15
N LEU A 38 -22.65 10.84 8.72
CA LEU A 38 -23.33 9.74 8.03
C LEU A 38 -24.80 10.08 7.82
N SER A 39 -25.43 9.45 6.82
CA SER A 39 -26.79 9.70 6.35
C SER A 39 -27.93 9.29 7.30
N ASP A 40 -27.66 9.07 8.58
CA ASP A 40 -28.66 8.55 9.53
C ASP A 40 -29.36 9.64 10.37
N HIS A 41 -29.02 10.91 10.15
CA HIS A 41 -29.71 12.05 10.77
C HIS A 41 -31.09 12.31 10.15
N SER A 42 -31.96 13.01 10.88
CA SER A 42 -33.28 13.38 10.36
C SER A 42 -33.15 14.18 9.06
N GLN A 43 -34.15 14.09 8.17
CA GLN A 43 -34.11 14.76 6.86
C GLN A 43 -33.84 16.28 6.98
N SER A 44 -34.28 16.96 8.05
CA SER A 44 -34.00 18.38 8.25
C SER A 44 -32.56 18.66 8.67
N GLU A 45 -31.99 17.84 9.55
CA GLU A 45 -30.57 17.95 9.95
C GLU A 45 -29.65 17.65 8.76
N GLN A 46 -30.03 16.69 7.90
CA GLN A 46 -29.34 16.45 6.64
C GLN A 46 -29.44 17.63 5.68
N GLN A 47 -30.61 18.28 5.59
CA GLN A 47 -30.81 19.43 4.70
C GLN A 47 -29.99 20.65 5.15
N GLU A 48 -29.88 20.86 6.47
CA GLU A 48 -29.12 21.93 7.09
C GLU A 48 -27.60 21.67 7.04
N LEU A 49 -27.14 20.46 7.36
CA LEU A 49 -25.73 20.08 7.20
C LEU A 49 -25.31 20.03 5.73
N LYS A 50 -26.19 19.58 4.82
CA LYS A 50 -25.94 19.69 3.37
C LYS A 50 -25.91 21.15 2.95
N SER A 51 -26.88 22.00 3.29
CA SER A 51 -26.83 23.41 2.91
C SER A 51 -25.62 24.16 3.49
N PHE A 52 -25.14 23.71 4.66
CA PHE A 52 -23.98 24.22 5.36
C PHE A 52 -22.63 23.74 4.77
N CYS A 53 -22.49 22.45 4.46
CA CYS A 53 -21.27 21.87 3.89
C CYS A 53 -21.20 22.01 2.36
N LYS A 54 -22.35 22.17 1.69
CA LYS A 54 -22.47 22.26 0.23
C LYS A 54 -21.66 23.42 -0.36
N PRO A 55 -21.54 24.61 0.24
CA PRO A 55 -20.65 25.64 -0.30
C PRO A 55 -19.18 25.22 -0.30
N THR A 56 -18.69 24.61 0.79
CA THR A 56 -17.30 24.10 0.89
C THR A 56 -17.08 22.89 -0.01
N TYR A 57 -18.03 21.94 -0.02
CA TYR A 57 -18.02 20.78 -0.90
C TYR A 57 -18.11 21.20 -2.37
N ASP A 58 -19.03 22.08 -2.77
CA ASP A 58 -19.19 22.58 -4.14
C ASP A 58 -18.00 23.44 -4.56
N SER A 59 -17.32 24.11 -3.63
CA SER A 59 -16.07 24.83 -3.88
C SER A 59 -14.95 23.85 -4.18
N ILE A 60 -14.75 22.82 -3.34
CA ILE A 60 -13.80 21.72 -3.57
C ILE A 60 -14.16 20.97 -4.87
N TYR A 61 -15.43 20.61 -5.07
CA TYR A 61 -15.91 19.86 -6.23
C TYR A 61 -15.75 20.67 -7.52
N ARG A 62 -16.15 21.96 -7.56
CA ARG A 62 -15.92 22.81 -8.75
C ARG A 62 -14.44 23.04 -9.04
N HIS A 63 -13.59 22.98 -8.01
CA HIS A 63 -12.15 23.23 -8.13
C HIS A 63 -11.35 21.97 -8.53
N TYR A 64 -11.76 20.79 -8.10
CA TYR A 64 -11.09 19.51 -8.40
C TYR A 64 -11.82 18.64 -9.44
N VAL A 65 -13.09 18.93 -9.73
CA VAL A 65 -13.96 18.18 -10.65
C VAL A 65 -14.59 19.17 -11.65
N HIS A 66 -13.82 19.62 -12.63
CA HIS A 66 -14.14 19.64 -14.08
C HIS A 66 -13.37 20.71 -14.88
N LYS A 67 -12.80 20.30 -16.03
CA LYS A 67 -12.98 21.07 -17.29
C LYS A 67 -12.77 20.37 -18.64
N ASP A 68 -12.01 19.28 -18.81
CA ASP A 68 -11.66 18.88 -20.21
C ASP A 68 -11.95 17.45 -20.73
N SER A 69 -12.53 16.52 -19.97
CA SER A 69 -13.07 15.30 -20.60
C SER A 69 -13.94 14.48 -19.66
N CYS A 70 -15.26 14.64 -19.74
CA CYS A 70 -16.27 13.62 -19.46
C CYS A 70 -17.59 14.26 -19.86
N GLU A 71 -18.19 13.81 -20.96
CA GLU A 71 -19.64 13.86 -21.07
C GLU A 71 -20.22 13.24 -19.80
N GLU A 72 -21.22 13.89 -19.21
CA GLU A 72 -21.94 13.35 -18.05
C GLU A 72 -22.38 11.91 -18.39
N PRO A 73 -22.00 10.88 -17.62
CA PRO A 73 -22.68 9.61 -17.77
C PRO A 73 -24.13 9.84 -17.34
N GLU A 74 -25.07 9.65 -18.26
CA GLU A 74 -26.53 9.69 -18.00
C GLU A 74 -27.01 8.69 -16.92
N GLU A 75 -26.12 7.94 -16.27
CA GLU A 75 -26.41 7.07 -15.14
C GLU A 75 -26.36 7.77 -13.76
N GLY A 76 -26.47 9.11 -13.75
CA GLY A 76 -26.66 9.94 -12.56
C GLY A 76 -28.05 9.81 -11.88
N ARG A 77 -28.63 8.61 -11.81
CA ARG A 77 -29.81 8.29 -10.98
C ARG A 77 -29.81 6.82 -10.58
N ARG A 78 -29.03 6.45 -9.57
CA ARG A 78 -29.32 5.35 -8.64
C ARG A 78 -28.30 5.36 -7.49
N ALA A 79 -28.74 5.84 -6.34
CA ALA A 79 -28.10 5.47 -5.07
C ALA A 79 -28.17 3.93 -4.95
N ARG A 80 -27.02 3.26 -4.86
CA ARG A 80 -26.96 1.91 -4.29
C ARG A 80 -26.47 2.05 -2.86
N VAL A 81 -27.37 1.72 -1.95
CA VAL A 81 -27.09 1.35 -0.56
C VAL A 81 -26.08 0.20 -0.59
N VAL A 82 -24.92 0.39 0.05
CA VAL A 82 -24.07 -0.72 0.46
C VAL A 82 -24.34 -0.92 1.94
N ASP A 83 -25.33 -1.76 2.23
CA ASP A 83 -25.51 -2.35 3.55
C ASP A 83 -24.36 -3.35 3.75
N ARG A 84 -23.36 -2.95 4.53
CA ARG A 84 -22.65 -3.86 5.44
C ARG A 84 -21.84 -3.09 6.46
N TRP A 85 -22.34 -3.15 7.68
CA TRP A 85 -21.79 -2.58 8.90
C TRP A 85 -21.27 -3.73 9.74
N GLU A 86 -20.22 -4.40 9.28
CA GLU A 86 -19.60 -5.50 9.99
C GLU A 86 -18.08 -5.28 9.96
N ASP A 87 -17.51 -5.12 11.16
CA ASP A 87 -16.09 -5.24 11.56
C ASP A 87 -15.40 -4.06 12.28
N LEU A 88 -16.10 -2.97 12.62
CA LEU A 88 -15.52 -1.94 13.53
C LEU A 88 -16.39 -1.56 14.74
N SER A 89 -17.51 -2.25 14.97
CA SER A 89 -18.33 -2.06 16.17
C SER A 89 -17.98 -3.09 17.24
N LEU A 90 -16.84 -2.94 17.91
CA LEU A 90 -16.61 -3.61 19.19
C LEU A 90 -16.63 -2.56 20.31
N ASN A 91 -17.81 -2.46 20.93
CA ASN A 91 -18.05 -2.07 22.32
C ASN A 91 -18.30 -0.61 22.71
N TRP A 92 -18.62 0.31 21.80
CA TRP A 92 -19.25 1.56 22.22
C TRP A 92 -20.78 1.47 22.18
N LYS A 93 -21.41 1.26 23.35
CA LYS A 93 -22.83 1.55 23.54
C LYS A 93 -22.93 2.95 24.13
N PRO A 94 -23.54 3.94 23.44
CA PRO A 94 -23.76 5.25 24.03
C PRO A 94 -24.68 5.11 25.26
N ASP A 95 -24.35 5.85 26.31
CA ASP A 95 -25.22 6.03 27.47
C ASP A 95 -26.52 6.72 27.00
N PRO A 96 -27.70 6.08 27.11
CA PRO A 96 -28.95 6.65 26.61
C PRO A 96 -29.37 7.94 27.34
N ASN A 97 -28.73 8.28 28.47
CA ASN A 97 -29.03 9.48 29.24
C ASN A 97 -28.04 10.64 29.01
N HIS A 98 -27.04 10.46 28.14
CA HIS A 98 -26.06 11.50 27.85
C HIS A 98 -25.99 11.78 26.35
N ASP A 99 -26.65 12.85 25.94
CA ASP A 99 -26.64 13.37 24.58
C ASP A 99 -25.33 14.13 24.28
N ALA A 100 -24.22 13.40 24.46
CA ALA A 100 -22.87 13.88 24.21
C ALA A 100 -22.71 14.29 22.73
N SER A 101 -23.45 13.66 21.82
CA SER A 101 -23.48 13.98 20.40
C SER A 101 -24.07 15.37 20.14
N ASN A 102 -25.23 15.71 20.72
CA ASN A 102 -25.81 17.06 20.55
C ASN A 102 -25.01 18.13 21.29
N THR A 103 -24.46 17.80 22.47
CA THR A 103 -23.57 18.71 23.21
C THR A 103 -22.30 19.03 22.40
N LEU A 104 -21.69 18.03 21.77
CA LEU A 104 -20.51 18.19 20.92
C LEU A 104 -20.84 18.94 19.62
N LEU A 105 -21.99 18.67 19.00
CA LEU A 105 -22.49 19.39 17.83
C LEU A 105 -22.75 20.87 18.12
N ASP A 106 -23.34 21.20 19.27
CA ASP A 106 -23.58 22.59 19.68
C ASP A 106 -22.28 23.33 20.00
N LEU A 107 -21.31 22.65 20.62
CA LEU A 107 -19.96 23.17 20.83
C LEU A 107 -19.23 23.46 19.51
N ILE A 108 -19.35 22.57 18.53
CA ILE A 108 -18.82 22.76 17.17
C ILE A 108 -19.48 23.98 16.52
N ARG A 109 -20.82 24.07 16.56
CA ARG A 109 -21.59 25.19 16.01
C ARG A 109 -21.15 26.54 16.61
N CYS A 110 -20.86 26.58 17.91
CA CYS A 110 -20.40 27.79 18.59
C CYS A 110 -18.95 28.18 18.23
N GLN A 111 -18.05 27.22 18.02
CA GLN A 111 -16.62 27.49 17.79
C GLN A 111 -16.25 27.68 16.32
N LEU A 112 -17.06 27.17 15.39
CA LEU A 112 -16.76 27.20 13.97
C LEU A 112 -16.60 28.60 13.35
N PRO A 113 -17.43 29.61 13.69
CA PRO A 113 -17.26 30.96 13.16
C PRO A 113 -15.90 31.59 13.55
N THR A 114 -15.36 31.20 14.71
CA THR A 114 -14.04 31.63 15.20
C THR A 114 -12.90 30.94 14.45
N LEU A 115 -13.08 29.66 14.09
CA LEU A 115 -12.12 28.86 13.33
C LEU A 115 -12.04 29.25 11.84
N VAL A 116 -13.14 29.70 11.25
CA VAL A 116 -13.22 30.08 9.83
C VAL A 116 -12.92 31.58 9.61
N GLY A 117 -13.01 32.41 10.67
CA GLY A 117 -13.07 33.87 10.54
C GLY A 117 -11.89 34.71 11.05
N LYS A 118 -10.89 34.18 11.77
CA LYS A 118 -9.80 35.00 12.33
C LYS A 118 -8.41 34.35 12.31
N GLN A 119 -7.38 35.21 12.35
CA GLN A 119 -5.95 34.88 12.42
C GLN A 119 -5.63 33.77 13.44
N PRO A 120 -4.57 32.98 13.20
CA PRO A 120 -4.21 31.83 14.04
C PRO A 120 -4.06 32.23 15.51
N LEU A 121 -4.68 31.45 16.41
CA LEU A 121 -4.57 31.65 17.85
C LEU A 121 -3.09 31.48 18.29
N PRO A 122 -2.56 32.36 19.15
CA PRO A 122 -1.22 32.20 19.72
C PRO A 122 -1.22 30.97 20.65
N GLY A 123 -0.43 29.95 20.30
CA GLY A 123 -0.34 28.68 21.06
C GLY A 123 -1.13 27.51 20.49
N GLY A 124 -1.51 27.56 19.20
CA GLY A 124 -2.37 26.58 18.52
C GLY A 124 -1.90 25.12 18.57
N LYS A 125 -2.64 24.32 19.34
CA LYS A 125 -2.67 22.86 19.37
C LYS A 125 -3.50 22.34 18.18
N TYR A 126 -2.89 22.20 17.00
CA TYR A 126 -3.52 21.58 15.83
C TYR A 126 -2.66 20.41 15.36
N ILE A 127 -3.28 19.30 14.91
CA ILE A 127 -2.54 18.19 14.29
C ILE A 127 -2.12 18.57 12.86
N PHE A 128 -2.95 19.36 12.17
CA PHE A 128 -2.67 19.91 10.85
C PHE A 128 -3.32 21.28 10.69
N THR A 129 -2.71 22.18 9.91
CA THR A 129 -3.37 23.40 9.41
C THR A 129 -3.47 23.29 7.90
N ILE A 130 -4.68 23.40 7.36
CA ILE A 130 -4.86 23.69 5.93
C ILE A 130 -4.47 25.15 5.77
N VAL A 131 -3.36 25.41 5.09
CA VAL A 131 -2.97 26.76 4.72
C VAL A 131 -3.32 26.91 3.24
N ASP A 132 -4.27 27.80 2.98
CA ASP A 132 -4.47 28.31 1.63
C ASP A 132 -3.20 29.11 1.30
N ASP A 133 -2.38 28.59 0.38
CA ASP A 133 -1.13 29.26 0.00
C ASP A 133 -1.50 30.54 -0.75
N THR A 134 -1.37 31.68 -0.08
CA THR A 134 -1.68 32.98 -0.67
C THR A 134 -0.77 33.33 -1.85
N GLN A 135 0.35 32.62 -2.02
CA GLN A 135 1.26 32.77 -3.16
C GLN A 135 0.88 31.90 -4.36
N ASN A 136 0.14 30.79 -4.15
CA ASN A 136 -0.32 29.88 -5.20
C ASN A 136 -1.82 29.57 -5.04
N PRO A 137 -2.70 30.51 -5.43
CA PRO A 137 -4.14 30.31 -5.30
C PRO A 137 -4.60 29.06 -6.05
N GLY A 138 -5.08 28.05 -5.32
CA GLY A 138 -5.62 26.82 -5.86
C GLY A 138 -4.91 25.53 -5.45
N GLN A 139 -3.80 25.59 -4.70
CA GLN A 139 -3.13 24.43 -4.12
C GLN A 139 -3.34 24.41 -2.60
N ALA A 140 -4.29 23.59 -2.12
CA ALA A 140 -4.46 23.42 -0.67
C ALA A 140 -3.20 22.73 -0.11
N SER A 141 -2.50 23.41 0.80
CA SER A 141 -1.34 22.85 1.50
C SER A 141 -1.74 22.42 2.90
N ILE A 142 -1.38 21.20 3.30
CA ILE A 142 -1.57 20.72 4.67
C ILE A 142 -0.22 20.78 5.38
N ILE A 143 -0.08 21.70 6.32
CA ILE A 143 1.11 21.79 7.16
C ILE A 143 0.87 20.93 8.41
N LEU A 144 1.66 19.85 8.54
CA LEU A 144 1.78 19.11 9.79
C LEU A 144 2.41 20.02 10.84
N ARG A 145 1.64 20.36 11.89
CA ARG A 145 2.19 21.04 13.07
C ARG A 145 2.67 19.94 14.02
N SER A 146 3.98 19.82 14.16
CA SER A 146 4.66 18.67 14.76
C SER A 146 4.29 18.37 16.21
N ASP A 147 3.73 19.32 16.96
CA ASP A 147 3.82 19.28 18.42
C ASP A 147 2.84 18.27 19.05
N ILE A 148 1.63 18.13 18.50
CA ILE A 148 0.67 17.11 18.96
C ILE A 148 1.05 15.73 18.41
N TYR A 149 1.47 15.64 17.15
CA TYR A 149 1.95 14.38 16.58
C TYR A 149 3.14 13.84 17.38
N ARG A 150 4.07 14.72 17.77
CA ARG A 150 5.17 14.41 18.70
C ARG A 150 4.65 14.00 20.08
N GLN A 151 3.62 14.64 20.64
CA GLN A 151 3.11 14.24 21.96
C GLN A 151 2.35 12.91 21.97
N LEU A 152 1.58 12.62 20.92
CA LEU A 152 0.70 11.45 20.87
C LEU A 152 1.39 10.20 20.33
N LEU A 153 2.24 10.35 19.32
CA LEU A 153 2.75 9.21 18.56
C LEU A 153 4.22 8.94 18.82
N PHE A 154 4.97 9.86 19.43
CA PHE A 154 6.39 9.62 19.66
C PHE A 154 6.61 8.32 20.42
N ASP A 155 5.86 8.03 21.47
CA ASP A 155 6.01 6.79 22.24
C ASP A 155 5.66 5.51 21.45
N SER A 156 4.80 5.62 20.43
CA SER A 156 4.41 4.53 19.55
C SER A 156 5.23 4.43 18.26
N LEU A 157 6.29 5.24 18.10
CA LEU A 157 7.21 5.14 16.97
C LEU A 157 8.49 4.39 17.33
N ALA A 158 9.06 3.74 16.32
CA ALA A 158 10.24 2.93 16.48
C ALA A 158 11.50 3.82 16.61
N PRO A 159 12.42 3.52 17.55
CA PRO A 159 13.69 4.24 17.65
C PRO A 159 14.54 3.95 16.41
N LEU A 160 15.08 5.01 15.79
CA LEU A 160 15.93 4.86 14.59
C LEU A 160 17.39 4.69 14.99
N ARG A 161 17.92 3.48 14.79
CA ARG A 161 19.32 3.16 15.09
C ARG A 161 20.27 3.87 14.10
N PRO A 162 21.48 4.26 14.50
CA PRO A 162 22.45 4.89 13.61
C PRO A 162 22.81 4.02 12.40
N GLU A 163 22.87 2.70 12.59
CA GLU A 163 23.32 1.75 11.57
C GLU A 163 22.33 1.65 10.41
N THR A 164 21.03 1.84 10.66
CA THR A 164 19.95 1.81 9.66
C THR A 164 20.05 2.98 8.65
N ARG A 165 20.93 3.97 8.89
CA ARG A 165 20.99 5.24 8.14
C ARG A 165 22.03 5.26 7.02
N HIS A 166 22.77 4.18 6.78
CA HIS A 166 23.96 4.20 5.91
C HIS A 166 23.66 4.79 4.52
N GLY A 167 24.11 6.03 4.29
CA GLY A 167 23.94 6.75 3.03
C GLY A 167 22.56 7.38 2.78
N ILE A 168 21.61 7.31 3.72
CA ILE A 168 20.25 7.85 3.55
C ILE A 168 20.07 9.13 4.36
N THR A 169 19.61 10.18 3.69
CA THR A 169 19.34 11.49 4.30
C THR A 169 18.20 11.39 5.33
N LEU A 170 18.38 12.09 6.46
CA LEU A 170 17.32 12.25 7.45
C LEU A 170 16.61 13.58 7.25
N VAL A 171 15.28 13.52 7.25
CA VAL A 171 14.42 14.70 7.17
C VAL A 171 13.59 14.76 8.45
N ASP A 172 13.58 15.91 9.13
CA ASP A 172 12.64 16.12 10.24
C ASP A 172 11.24 16.28 9.66
N LEU A 173 10.23 15.69 10.30
CA LEU A 173 8.83 15.77 9.86
C LEU A 173 8.37 17.22 9.61
N SER A 174 8.93 18.21 10.34
CA SER A 174 8.61 19.62 10.14
C SER A 174 9.03 20.17 8.75
N GLN A 175 9.83 19.44 7.98
CA GLN A 175 10.29 19.83 6.64
C GLN A 175 9.43 19.22 5.53
N VAL A 176 8.55 18.27 5.88
CA VAL A 176 7.65 17.59 4.95
C VAL A 176 6.34 18.37 4.88
N GLN A 177 6.04 18.96 3.72
CA GLN A 177 4.74 19.58 3.45
C GLN A 177 3.85 18.53 2.78
N ILE A 178 2.72 18.23 3.41
CA ILE A 178 1.81 17.22 2.87
C ILE A 178 0.79 17.95 2.00
N HIS A 179 0.81 17.67 0.70
CA HIS A 179 -0.24 18.12 -0.22
C HIS A 179 -1.00 16.87 -0.64
N THR A 180 -2.06 16.51 0.10
CA THR A 180 -2.84 15.33 -0.27
C THR A 180 -3.80 15.70 -1.40
N THR A 181 -3.59 15.15 -2.58
CA THR A 181 -4.62 15.13 -3.65
C THR A 181 -5.22 13.73 -3.81
N VAL A 182 -4.47 12.67 -3.44
CA VAL A 182 -4.87 11.27 -3.62
C VAL A 182 -4.39 10.42 -2.43
N HIS A 183 -5.33 9.73 -1.77
CA HIS A 183 -4.99 8.64 -0.85
C HIS A 183 -4.78 7.36 -1.67
N TYR A 184 -3.54 6.87 -1.74
CA TYR A 184 -3.27 5.57 -2.36
C TYR A 184 -3.68 4.42 -1.42
N LEU A 185 -3.23 4.50 -0.16
CA LEU A 185 -3.57 3.60 0.96
C LEU A 185 -3.47 4.39 2.28
N LEU A 186 -4.02 3.88 3.39
CA LEU A 186 -4.08 4.57 4.70
C LEU A 186 -2.74 5.15 5.22
N HIS A 187 -1.60 4.64 4.73
CA HIS A 187 -0.26 5.00 5.19
C HIS A 187 0.71 5.36 4.05
N VAL A 188 0.20 5.65 2.85
CA VAL A 188 1.03 6.04 1.69
C VAL A 188 0.44 7.31 1.09
N LEU A 189 1.19 8.40 1.20
CA LEU A 189 0.74 9.75 0.86
C LEU A 189 1.66 10.35 -0.19
N GLU A 190 1.10 11.08 -1.16
CA GLU A 190 1.90 11.98 -1.97
C GLU A 190 2.22 13.26 -1.17
N VAL A 191 3.47 13.70 -1.20
CA VAL A 191 3.97 14.85 -0.43
C VAL A 191 4.92 15.71 -1.25
N HIS A 192 5.07 16.96 -0.84
CA HIS A 192 6.10 17.85 -1.34
C HIS A 192 7.10 18.13 -0.22
N VAL A 193 8.38 17.94 -0.48
CA VAL A 193 9.42 18.11 0.54
C VAL A 193 10.28 19.29 0.16
N SER A 194 10.34 20.26 1.06
CA SER A 194 11.16 21.46 0.91
C SER A 194 12.57 21.17 1.43
N ARG A 195 13.57 21.30 0.57
CA ARG A 195 14.97 21.20 0.98
C ARG A 195 15.41 22.55 1.55
N ARG A 196 15.93 22.54 2.77
CA ARG A 196 16.33 23.77 3.49
C ARG A 196 17.48 24.51 2.83
N GLU A 197 18.32 23.80 2.08
CA GLU A 197 19.58 24.34 1.56
C GLU A 197 19.38 25.24 0.34
N ASP A 198 18.39 24.96 -0.51
CA ASP A 198 18.14 25.69 -1.75
C ASP A 198 16.67 26.15 -1.93
N GLY A 199 15.78 25.78 -0.99
CA GLY A 199 14.35 26.09 -1.08
C GLY A 199 13.62 25.32 -2.18
N THR A 200 14.25 24.33 -2.79
CA THR A 200 13.61 23.50 -3.81
C THR A 200 12.59 22.58 -3.17
N THR A 201 11.50 22.37 -3.90
CA THR A 201 10.43 21.47 -3.49
C THR A 201 10.42 20.26 -4.42
N GLU A 202 10.55 19.08 -3.85
CA GLU A 202 10.52 17.80 -4.58
C GLU A 202 9.23 17.04 -4.28
N ARG A 203 8.59 16.51 -5.33
CA ARG A 203 7.41 15.65 -5.20
C ARG A 203 7.84 14.22 -4.88
N LEU A 204 7.37 13.69 -3.75
CA LEU A 204 7.76 12.37 -3.22
C LEU A 204 6.52 11.61 -2.71
N ILE A 205 6.69 10.31 -2.46
CA ILE A 205 5.72 9.46 -1.79
C ILE A 205 6.20 9.18 -0.37
N PHE A 206 5.38 9.51 0.62
CA PHE A 206 5.64 9.26 2.03
C PHE A 206 4.90 8.01 2.50
N LYS A 207 5.64 6.94 2.80
CA LYS A 207 5.11 5.76 3.51
C LYS A 207 5.33 5.95 5.00
N THR A 208 4.24 5.96 5.77
CA THR A 208 4.25 6.19 7.21
C THR A 208 4.20 4.89 7.99
N ALA A 209 4.77 4.90 9.19
CA ALA A 209 4.61 3.83 10.16
C ALA A 209 3.13 3.69 10.51
N LYS A 210 2.65 2.45 10.59
CA LYS A 210 1.34 2.16 11.17
C LYS A 210 1.43 2.34 12.68
N THR A 211 0.54 3.15 13.23
CA THR A 211 0.41 3.35 14.68
C THR A 211 -0.94 2.81 15.12
N GLU A 212 -0.97 2.08 16.23
CA GLU A 212 -2.22 1.74 16.92
C GLU A 212 -2.88 3.01 17.48
N ASP A 213 -4.18 2.95 17.74
CA ASP A 213 -4.89 4.05 18.37
C ASP A 213 -4.32 4.34 19.77
N HIS A 214 -4.07 5.62 20.06
CA HIS A 214 -3.41 6.03 21.29
C HIS A 214 -4.20 5.63 22.56
N GLU A 215 -5.53 5.62 22.49
CA GLU A 215 -6.37 5.17 23.61
C GLU A 215 -6.20 3.68 23.91
N ASP A 216 -6.12 2.84 22.86
CA ASP A 216 -5.84 1.42 22.98
C ASP A 216 -4.46 1.20 23.58
N LEU A 217 -3.46 1.98 23.18
CA LEU A 217 -2.11 1.89 23.76
C LEU A 217 -2.05 2.23 25.25
N GLN A 218 -2.93 3.11 25.74
CA GLN A 218 -2.97 3.45 27.16
C GLN A 218 -3.63 2.36 28.01
N HIS A 219 -4.68 1.72 27.50
CA HIS A 219 -5.57 0.86 28.29
C HIS A 219 -5.48 -0.64 27.95
N ASP A 220 -4.94 -1.01 26.79
CA ASP A 220 -4.83 -2.39 26.30
C ASP A 220 -3.35 -2.82 26.15
N GLU A 221 -2.90 -3.72 27.02
CA GLU A 221 -1.56 -4.32 26.92
C GLU A 221 -1.39 -5.12 25.61
N GLN A 222 -2.46 -5.73 25.09
CA GLN A 222 -2.39 -6.43 23.82
C GLN A 222 -2.18 -5.44 22.67
N ALA A 223 -2.82 -4.28 22.68
CA ALA A 223 -2.57 -3.21 21.71
C ALA A 223 -1.12 -2.73 21.76
N ARG A 224 -0.55 -2.53 22.96
CA ARG A 224 0.88 -2.22 23.11
C ARG A 224 1.78 -3.29 22.51
N GLN A 225 1.43 -4.56 22.73
CA GLN A 225 2.20 -5.66 22.17
C GLN A 225 2.08 -5.74 20.63
N ARG A 226 0.87 -5.52 20.08
CA ARG A 226 0.64 -5.41 18.62
C ARG A 226 1.44 -4.27 18.02
N ALA A 227 1.41 -3.08 18.62
CA ALA A 227 2.21 -1.93 18.16
C ALA A 227 3.71 -2.23 18.12
N LYS A 228 4.26 -2.91 19.13
CA LYS A 228 5.68 -3.32 19.13
C LYS A 228 6.00 -4.28 17.99
N VAL A 229 5.10 -5.21 17.69
CA VAL A 229 5.27 -6.13 16.54
C VAL A 229 5.23 -5.34 15.23
N THR A 230 4.22 -4.48 15.05
CA THR A 230 4.07 -3.62 13.86
C THR A 230 5.28 -2.70 13.64
N GLN A 231 5.81 -2.09 14.71
CA GLN A 231 7.03 -1.27 14.65
C GLN A 231 8.24 -2.11 14.21
N LYS A 232 8.40 -3.32 14.77
CA LYS A 232 9.49 -4.22 14.42
C LYS A 232 9.40 -4.65 12.96
N GLU A 233 8.21 -4.97 12.48
CA GLU A 233 7.97 -5.34 11.09
C GLU A 233 8.25 -4.17 10.15
N PHE A 234 7.85 -2.95 10.51
CA PHE A 234 8.12 -1.74 9.73
C PHE A 234 9.61 -1.41 9.64
N LEU A 235 10.36 -1.56 10.74
CA LEU A 235 11.81 -1.42 10.71
C LEU A 235 12.48 -2.53 9.91
N GLN A 236 12.03 -3.78 10.06
CA GLN A 236 12.57 -4.90 9.30
C GLN A 236 12.34 -4.72 7.80
N GLU A 237 11.17 -4.22 7.40
CA GLU A 237 10.88 -3.87 6.01
C GLU A 237 11.90 -2.86 5.48
N LEU A 238 12.15 -1.78 6.24
CA LEU A 238 13.12 -0.78 5.85
C LEU A 238 14.54 -1.36 5.73
N GLU A 239 14.95 -2.17 6.71
CA GLU A 239 16.26 -2.82 6.72
C GLU A 239 16.43 -3.80 5.55
N ASP A 240 15.42 -4.63 5.28
CA ASP A 240 15.40 -5.56 4.15
C ASP A 240 15.48 -4.79 2.83
N TRP A 241 14.67 -3.73 2.68
CA TRP A 241 14.69 -2.91 1.46
C TRP A 241 16.05 -2.25 1.22
N ILE A 242 16.65 -1.63 2.24
CA ILE A 242 17.99 -1.03 2.12
C ILE A 242 19.02 -2.10 1.77
N LYS A 243 19.01 -3.24 2.49
CA LYS A 243 19.98 -4.33 2.31
C LYS A 243 19.95 -4.91 0.90
N TYR A 244 18.77 -5.11 0.33
CA TYR A 244 18.59 -5.70 -0.99
C TYR A 244 18.43 -4.66 -2.11
N SER A 245 18.57 -3.37 -1.82
CA SER A 245 18.65 -2.34 -2.86
C SER A 245 19.98 -2.44 -3.64
N GLY A 246 20.06 -1.78 -4.79
CA GLY A 246 21.28 -1.72 -5.62
C GLY A 246 21.28 -2.58 -6.87
N HIS A 247 20.25 -3.41 -7.07
CA HIS A 247 20.02 -4.12 -8.32
C HIS A 247 19.04 -3.34 -9.22
N THR A 248 19.24 -3.35 -10.54
CA THR A 248 18.47 -2.55 -11.51
C THR A 248 16.97 -2.86 -11.55
N ASN A 249 16.58 -4.05 -11.12
CA ASN A 249 15.19 -4.52 -11.05
C ASN A 249 14.63 -4.58 -9.62
N ILE A 250 15.33 -3.98 -8.66
CA ILE A 250 14.84 -3.75 -7.30
C ILE A 250 14.65 -2.24 -7.11
N MET A 251 13.58 -1.84 -6.45
CA MET A 251 13.30 -0.43 -6.21
C MET A 251 14.45 0.22 -5.43
N ASP A 252 14.88 1.39 -5.89
CA ASP A 252 15.93 2.20 -5.24
C ASP A 252 15.61 2.40 -3.75
N PRO A 253 16.61 2.50 -2.87
CA PRO A 253 16.35 2.72 -1.45
C PRO A 253 15.58 4.03 -1.20
N PRO A 254 14.99 4.21 -0.01
CA PRO A 254 14.27 5.43 0.29
C PRO A 254 15.14 6.67 0.06
N ALA A 255 14.55 7.69 -0.57
CA ALA A 255 15.22 8.97 -0.83
C ALA A 255 15.61 9.66 0.49
N SER A 256 14.80 9.49 1.53
CA SER A 256 15.08 9.99 2.87
C SER A 256 14.27 9.27 3.93
N LEU A 257 14.77 9.22 5.16
CA LEU A 257 14.01 8.77 6.32
C LEU A 257 13.38 9.97 7.02
N VAL A 258 12.09 9.89 7.30
CA VAL A 258 11.36 10.95 8.01
C VAL A 258 11.37 10.62 9.49
N THR A 259 11.83 11.58 10.29
CA THR A 259 12.02 11.39 11.72
C THR A 259 11.39 12.51 12.53
N ILE A 260 11.16 12.24 13.80
CA ILE A 260 10.89 13.26 14.81
C ILE A 260 11.89 13.12 15.95
N GLN A 261 12.28 14.26 16.52
CA GLN A 261 13.11 14.32 17.71
C GLN A 261 12.26 14.75 18.92
N ASP A 262 12.51 14.15 20.09
CA ASP A 262 12.03 14.71 21.34
C ASP A 262 12.94 15.85 21.83
N GLY A 263 12.47 16.62 22.82
CA GLY A 263 13.27 17.66 23.46
C GLY A 263 14.51 17.15 24.22
N LYS A 264 14.74 15.83 24.25
CA LYS A 264 15.89 15.16 24.88
C LYS A 264 16.88 14.62 23.84
N GLY A 265 16.64 14.83 22.54
CA GLY A 265 17.50 14.41 21.43
C GLY A 265 17.29 12.97 20.94
N SER A 266 16.30 12.23 21.45
CA SER A 266 15.94 10.91 20.92
C SER A 266 15.21 11.05 19.60
N GLN A 267 15.65 10.31 18.59
CA GLN A 267 15.11 10.36 17.23
C GLN A 267 14.32 9.09 16.91
N LYS A 268 13.08 9.25 16.48
CA LYS A 268 12.19 8.14 16.12
C LYS A 268 11.76 8.22 14.67
N LEU A 269 11.61 7.07 14.03
CA LEU A 269 11.23 6.93 12.64
C LEU A 269 9.71 7.11 12.51
N VAL A 270 9.30 8.11 11.73
CA VAL A 270 7.89 8.31 11.34
C VAL A 270 7.57 7.51 10.08
N GLY A 271 8.54 7.40 9.17
CA GLY A 271 8.40 6.70 7.90
C GLY A 271 9.52 7.07 6.95
N TRP A 272 9.28 6.95 5.65
CA TRP A 272 10.29 7.22 4.63
C TRP A 272 9.70 7.80 3.35
N LEU A 273 10.52 8.59 2.67
CA LEU A 273 10.21 9.23 1.41
C LEU A 273 10.77 8.40 0.26
N MET A 274 9.98 8.26 -0.79
CA MET A 274 10.27 7.48 -1.98
C MET A 274 10.03 8.34 -3.20
N LYS A 275 10.73 8.09 -4.29
CA LYS A 275 10.37 8.70 -5.57
C LYS A 275 8.97 8.22 -5.99
N PRO A 276 8.16 9.06 -6.64
CA PRO A 276 6.88 8.63 -7.17
C PRO A 276 7.12 7.60 -8.28
N HIS A 277 6.59 6.40 -8.07
CA HIS A 277 6.54 5.36 -9.08
C HIS A 277 5.08 5.01 -9.37
N LEU A 278 4.79 4.66 -10.62
CA LEU A 278 3.48 4.16 -10.98
C LEU A 278 3.43 2.67 -10.67
N ASP A 279 2.46 2.23 -9.89
CA ASP A 279 2.22 0.81 -9.73
C ASP A 279 1.81 0.18 -11.07
N TRP A 280 2.12 -1.12 -11.23
CA TRP A 280 1.81 -1.86 -12.45
C TRP A 280 0.31 -1.83 -12.81
N THR A 281 -0.57 -1.88 -11.81
CA THR A 281 -2.02 -1.88 -12.04
C THR A 281 -2.48 -0.57 -12.68
N TYR A 282 -1.93 0.55 -12.22
CA TYR A 282 -2.18 1.87 -12.78
C TYR A 282 -1.62 2.00 -14.19
N ARG A 283 -0.40 1.49 -14.44
CA ARG A 283 0.19 1.44 -15.79
C ARG A 283 -0.69 0.65 -16.76
N LEU A 284 -1.17 -0.53 -16.37
CA LEU A 284 -2.10 -1.32 -17.18
C LEU A 284 -3.38 -0.56 -17.51
N ARG A 285 -3.94 0.21 -16.57
CA ARG A 285 -5.12 1.05 -16.82
C ARG A 285 -4.81 2.16 -17.82
N GLN A 286 -3.64 2.79 -17.76
CA GLN A 286 -3.23 3.81 -18.73
C GLN A 286 -3.06 3.22 -20.13
N LEU A 287 -2.42 2.04 -20.25
CA LEU A 287 -2.27 1.34 -21.52
C LEU A 287 -3.64 1.06 -22.17
N ARG A 288 -4.67 0.72 -21.38
CA ARG A 288 -6.05 0.54 -21.88
C ARG A 288 -6.72 1.83 -22.34
N LYS A 289 -6.54 2.94 -21.60
CA LYS A 289 -7.22 4.22 -21.87
C LYS A 289 -6.71 4.93 -23.11
N ASN A 290 -5.42 4.82 -23.41
CA ASN A 290 -4.77 5.64 -24.44
C ASN A 290 -4.97 5.14 -25.88
N GLY A 291 -5.82 4.14 -26.12
CA GLY A 291 -6.11 3.63 -27.47
C GLY A 291 -4.89 3.07 -28.22
N ARG A 292 -3.69 3.06 -27.61
CA ARG A 292 -2.57 2.23 -28.04
C ARG A 292 -3.10 0.80 -27.95
N HIS A 293 -3.14 0.13 -29.10
CA HIS A 293 -3.29 -1.31 -29.12
C HIS A 293 -2.38 -1.90 -28.03
N ALA A 294 -2.99 -2.76 -27.21
CA ALA A 294 -2.40 -3.39 -26.03
C ALA A 294 -0.89 -3.63 -26.18
N ALA A 295 -0.12 -3.30 -25.13
CA ALA A 295 1.30 -3.64 -25.06
C ALA A 295 1.54 -5.01 -25.68
N THR A 296 2.47 -5.11 -26.62
CA THR A 296 2.75 -6.35 -27.34
C THR A 296 3.23 -7.43 -26.38
N VAL A 297 3.17 -8.69 -26.81
CA VAL A 297 3.69 -9.79 -25.98
C VAL A 297 5.18 -9.58 -25.70
N ALA A 298 5.94 -9.04 -26.65
CA ALA A 298 7.35 -8.70 -26.45
C ALA A 298 7.55 -7.67 -25.34
N GLU A 299 6.76 -6.58 -25.35
CA GLU A 299 6.82 -5.54 -24.31
C GLU A 299 6.45 -6.08 -22.92
N LEU A 300 5.39 -6.88 -22.82
CA LEU A 300 5.01 -7.48 -21.53
C LEU A 300 6.02 -8.53 -21.06
N LEU A 301 6.61 -9.28 -21.98
CA LEU A 301 7.67 -10.24 -21.67
C LEU A 301 8.95 -9.54 -21.16
N ALA A 302 9.28 -8.36 -21.66
CA ALA A 302 10.39 -7.57 -21.12
C ALA A 302 10.20 -7.26 -19.61
N TYR A 303 8.98 -6.94 -19.19
CA TYR A 303 8.67 -6.75 -17.76
C TYR A 303 8.74 -8.05 -16.95
N VAL A 304 8.37 -9.19 -17.54
CA VAL A 304 8.55 -10.50 -16.88
C VAL A 304 10.03 -10.85 -16.74
N ILE A 305 10.86 -10.50 -17.72
CA ILE A 305 12.32 -10.66 -17.64
C ILE A 305 12.88 -9.80 -16.50
N ASP A 306 12.48 -8.53 -16.42
CA ASP A 306 12.87 -7.63 -15.33
C ASP A 306 12.47 -8.20 -13.97
N TYR A 307 11.24 -8.70 -13.85
CA TYR A 307 10.77 -9.33 -12.63
C TYR A 307 11.57 -10.60 -12.28
N ALA A 308 11.87 -11.46 -13.27
CA ALA A 308 12.68 -12.66 -13.09
C ALA A 308 14.09 -12.33 -12.59
N ARG A 309 14.71 -11.28 -13.13
CA ARG A 309 16.03 -10.78 -12.69
C ARG A 309 16.02 -10.28 -11.25
N GLY A 310 15.01 -9.49 -10.88
CA GLY A 310 14.85 -9.04 -9.51
C GLY A 310 14.66 -10.21 -8.53
N MET A 311 13.82 -11.18 -8.88
CA MET A 311 13.59 -12.37 -8.07
C MET A 311 14.84 -13.25 -7.95
N LYS A 312 15.59 -13.43 -9.05
CA LYS A 312 16.88 -14.14 -9.06
C LYS A 312 17.89 -13.49 -8.12
N TYR A 313 18.06 -12.17 -8.23
CA TYR A 313 18.96 -11.43 -7.36
C TYR A 313 18.61 -11.59 -5.88
N MET A 314 17.33 -11.45 -5.52
CA MET A 314 16.86 -11.67 -4.14
C MET A 314 17.12 -13.10 -3.67
N ALA A 315 16.83 -14.09 -4.53
CA ALA A 315 17.09 -15.51 -4.27
C ALA A 315 18.57 -15.80 -3.99
N GLU A 316 19.47 -15.28 -4.82
CA GLU A 316 20.93 -15.42 -4.65
C GLU A 316 21.42 -14.74 -3.36
N ALA A 317 20.77 -13.66 -2.94
CA ALA A 317 21.03 -12.97 -1.68
C ALA A 317 20.36 -13.65 -0.45
N GLY A 318 19.65 -14.77 -0.65
CA GLY A 318 18.95 -15.51 0.40
C GLY A 318 17.67 -14.81 0.91
N TYR A 319 17.09 -13.92 0.12
CA TYR A 319 15.87 -13.19 0.46
C TYR A 319 14.62 -13.78 -0.20
N VAL A 320 13.59 -13.99 0.64
CA VAL A 320 12.26 -14.40 0.19
C VAL A 320 11.33 -13.22 0.26
N HIS A 321 10.87 -12.75 -0.90
CA HIS A 321 9.88 -11.68 -0.95
C HIS A 321 8.52 -12.22 -0.43
N PRO A 322 8.04 -11.77 0.74
CA PRO A 322 6.94 -12.43 1.45
C PRO A 322 5.55 -12.04 0.90
N ASP A 323 5.48 -10.94 0.14
CA ASP A 323 4.27 -10.42 -0.49
C ASP A 323 4.49 -10.17 -1.99
N ALA A 324 5.10 -11.15 -2.68
CA ALA A 324 5.38 -11.03 -4.10
C ALA A 324 4.06 -11.08 -4.91
N LYS A 325 3.72 -9.94 -5.53
CA LYS A 325 2.52 -9.75 -6.37
C LYS A 325 2.74 -8.66 -7.41
N ALA A 326 1.95 -8.68 -8.48
CA ALA A 326 2.07 -7.66 -9.53
C ALA A 326 1.79 -6.23 -9.01
N ALA A 327 0.93 -6.07 -8.00
CA ALA A 327 0.67 -4.77 -7.36
C ALA A 327 1.90 -4.18 -6.63
N ASN A 328 2.89 -5.02 -6.30
CA ASN A 328 4.15 -4.63 -5.67
C ASN A 328 5.29 -4.53 -6.70
N CYS A 329 4.94 -4.54 -7.99
CA CYS A 329 5.84 -4.22 -9.09
C CYS A 329 5.57 -2.79 -9.54
N PHE A 330 6.63 -2.01 -9.68
CA PHE A 330 6.57 -0.60 -10.00
C PHE A 330 7.23 -0.34 -11.34
N TRP A 331 6.62 0.56 -12.08
CA TRP A 331 7.15 1.07 -13.33
C TRP A 331 8.06 2.26 -13.04
N MET A 332 9.27 2.20 -13.58
CA MET A 332 10.23 3.28 -13.48
C MET A 332 10.58 3.81 -14.86
N GLU A 333 10.29 5.10 -15.07
CA GLU A 333 10.73 5.82 -16.26
C GLU A 333 12.25 5.93 -16.22
N SER A 334 12.91 5.43 -17.27
CA SER A 334 14.35 5.54 -17.45
C SER A 334 14.63 6.57 -18.54
N VAL A 335 15.57 7.48 -18.27
CA VAL A 335 15.99 8.52 -19.23
C VAL A 335 16.91 7.96 -20.32
N GLU A 336 17.59 6.83 -20.07
CA GLU A 336 18.69 6.36 -20.91
C GLU A 336 18.44 5.02 -21.61
N SER A 337 17.58 4.16 -21.08
CA SER A 337 17.32 2.84 -21.67
C SER A 337 16.00 2.30 -21.14
N HIS A 338 15.02 2.06 -22.02
CA HIS A 338 13.74 1.33 -21.84
C HIS A 338 13.06 1.41 -20.46
N GLU A 339 11.76 1.73 -20.46
CA GLU A 339 10.89 1.59 -19.29
C GLU A 339 11.16 0.26 -18.55
N ARG A 340 11.49 0.33 -17.25
CA ARG A 340 11.88 -0.85 -16.46
C ARG A 340 10.86 -1.19 -15.39
N LEU A 341 10.71 -2.49 -15.12
CA LEU A 341 9.98 -2.97 -13.96
C LEU A 341 10.95 -3.18 -12.79
N VAL A 342 10.56 -2.68 -11.62
CA VAL A 342 11.27 -2.90 -10.36
C VAL A 342 10.35 -3.53 -9.31
N ILE A 343 10.91 -4.38 -8.47
CA ILE A 343 10.21 -4.98 -7.33
C ILE A 343 10.32 -4.04 -6.13
N GLY A 344 9.21 -3.75 -5.47
CA GLY A 344 9.17 -2.95 -4.25
C GLY A 344 8.22 -3.55 -3.20
N ASP A 345 7.94 -2.76 -2.16
CA ASP A 345 7.11 -3.15 -1.01
C ASP A 345 7.58 -4.44 -0.32
N PHE A 346 8.68 -4.31 0.42
CA PHE A 346 9.32 -5.37 1.21
C PHE A 346 8.54 -5.69 2.51
N GLY A 347 7.32 -5.16 2.64
CA GLY A 347 6.45 -5.39 3.78
C GLY A 347 6.09 -6.86 3.93
N ARG A 348 6.01 -7.33 5.18
CA ARG A 348 5.55 -8.68 5.49
C ARG A 348 4.01 -8.70 5.54
N PRO A 349 3.36 -9.79 5.09
CA PRO A 349 1.96 -10.01 5.42
C PRO A 349 1.82 -10.10 6.94
N LEU A 350 0.70 -9.60 7.48
CA LEU A 350 0.35 -9.58 8.92
C LEU A 350 0.36 -10.96 9.62
N SER A 351 0.61 -12.01 8.83
CA SER A 351 0.62 -13.42 9.18
C SER A 351 1.91 -13.87 9.88
N GLY A 352 2.91 -12.99 10.03
CA GLY A 352 4.15 -13.24 10.77
C GLY A 352 5.33 -13.73 9.92
N PRO A 353 6.53 -13.90 10.51
CA PRO A 353 7.78 -14.11 9.76
C PRO A 353 7.87 -15.47 9.05
N GLY A 354 7.10 -16.47 9.48
CA GLY A 354 7.02 -17.79 8.84
C GLY A 354 5.99 -17.86 7.72
N ALA A 355 5.24 -16.79 7.49
CA ALA A 355 4.11 -16.79 6.58
C ALA A 355 4.53 -16.58 5.13
N TYR A 356 3.87 -17.31 4.25
CA TYR A 356 3.98 -17.18 2.81
C TYR A 356 2.59 -17.05 2.22
N CYS A 357 2.34 -16.01 1.43
CA CYS A 357 1.07 -15.82 0.77
C CYS A 357 1.27 -15.55 -0.72
N ASN A 358 0.64 -16.33 -1.58
CA ASN A 358 0.59 -16.06 -3.01
C ASN A 358 -0.65 -15.21 -3.31
N MET A 359 -0.51 -13.89 -3.28
CA MET A 359 -1.64 -12.97 -3.42
C MET A 359 -2.16 -12.83 -4.87
N THR A 360 -1.36 -13.25 -5.86
CA THR A 360 -1.71 -13.20 -7.29
C THR A 360 -2.21 -14.56 -7.81
N GLY A 361 -2.31 -15.57 -6.94
CA GLY A 361 -2.59 -16.92 -7.37
C GLY A 361 -3.10 -17.84 -6.28
N PRO A 362 -3.18 -19.14 -6.56
CA PRO A 362 -3.49 -20.12 -5.54
C PRO A 362 -2.30 -20.39 -4.64
N ASP A 363 -2.58 -20.94 -3.46
CA ASP A 363 -1.53 -21.44 -2.57
C ASP A 363 -0.70 -22.51 -3.28
N CYS A 364 0.62 -22.47 -3.11
CA CYS A 364 1.50 -23.51 -3.64
C CYS A 364 1.14 -24.89 -3.03
N PRO A 365 1.30 -26.00 -3.77
CA PRO A 365 1.05 -27.35 -3.24
C PRO A 365 1.74 -27.63 -1.89
N GLU A 366 2.96 -27.12 -1.68
CA GLU A 366 3.71 -27.23 -0.43
C GLU A 366 3.01 -26.51 0.73
N VAL A 367 2.46 -25.32 0.46
CA VAL A 367 1.67 -24.52 1.41
C VAL A 367 0.37 -25.25 1.75
N GLN A 368 -0.26 -25.90 0.77
CA GLN A 368 -1.44 -26.73 0.98
C GLN A 368 -1.13 -28.07 1.68
N GLY A 369 0.14 -28.35 2.00
CA GLY A 369 0.57 -29.56 2.69
C GLY A 369 0.65 -30.81 1.82
N HIS A 370 0.65 -30.67 0.49
CA HIS A 370 0.76 -31.81 -0.44
C HIS A 370 2.16 -32.41 -0.45
N TRP A 371 3.17 -31.66 -0.01
CA TRP A 371 4.56 -32.08 0.02
C TRP A 371 5.17 -31.87 1.41
N GLU A 372 5.96 -32.85 1.82
CA GLU A 372 6.93 -32.74 2.90
C GLU A 372 8.33 -32.65 2.31
N VAL A 373 9.17 -31.82 2.91
CA VAL A 373 10.53 -31.58 2.48
C VAL A 373 11.47 -32.07 3.57
N SER A 374 12.44 -32.88 3.19
CA SER A 374 13.48 -33.38 4.09
C SER A 374 14.81 -33.50 3.34
N VAL A 375 15.85 -33.91 4.03
CA VAL A 375 17.12 -34.35 3.42
C VAL A 375 17.30 -35.85 3.67
N ASP A 376 17.84 -36.56 2.68
CA ASP A 376 18.25 -37.95 2.85
C ASP A 376 19.60 -38.07 3.56
N ASP A 377 20.06 -39.31 3.77
CA ASP A 377 21.34 -39.63 4.42
C ASP A 377 22.57 -39.08 3.67
N HIS A 378 22.38 -38.58 2.44
CA HIS A 378 23.42 -37.96 1.62
C HIS A 378 23.32 -36.43 1.57
N GLY A 379 22.41 -35.84 2.36
CA GLY A 379 22.16 -34.40 2.38
C GLY A 379 21.42 -33.89 1.15
N LYS A 380 20.84 -34.78 0.33
CA LYS A 380 20.07 -34.39 -0.86
C LYS A 380 18.63 -34.09 -0.46
N LEU A 381 18.09 -33.02 -1.05
CA LEU A 381 16.69 -32.63 -0.85
C LEU A 381 15.73 -33.71 -1.36
N VAL A 382 14.79 -34.12 -0.51
CA VAL A 382 13.75 -35.11 -0.81
C VAL A 382 12.38 -34.46 -0.67
N TYR A 383 11.53 -34.68 -1.67
CA TYR A 383 10.12 -34.30 -1.66
C TYR A 383 9.26 -35.55 -1.51
N GLN A 384 8.54 -35.65 -0.40
CA GLN A 384 7.59 -36.73 -0.16
C GLN A 384 6.16 -36.23 -0.33
N ARG A 385 5.38 -36.91 -1.17
CA ARG A 385 3.97 -36.58 -1.37
C ARG A 385 3.14 -37.04 -0.18
N ASN A 386 2.33 -36.15 0.37
CA ASN A 386 1.44 -36.44 1.48
C ASN A 386 0.04 -36.86 1.02
N SER A 387 -0.46 -37.94 1.60
CA SER A 387 -1.86 -38.35 1.51
C SER A 387 -2.73 -37.48 2.43
N PRO A 388 -4.03 -37.28 2.11
CA PRO A 388 -4.96 -36.62 3.03
C PRO A 388 -5.07 -37.32 4.40
N PRO A 389 -5.42 -36.60 5.49
CA PRO A 389 -5.67 -35.15 5.54
C PRO A 389 -4.37 -34.34 5.51
N ARG A 390 -4.44 -33.13 4.93
CA ARG A 390 -3.29 -32.22 4.80
C ARG A 390 -3.51 -31.00 5.69
N ALA A 391 -2.44 -30.52 6.31
CA ALA A 391 -2.46 -29.28 7.06
C ALA A 391 -2.01 -28.12 6.17
N ASN A 392 -2.75 -27.01 6.18
CA ASN A 392 -2.30 -25.78 5.56
C ASN A 392 -1.08 -25.24 6.34
N LYS A 393 0.02 -25.00 5.64
CA LYS A 393 1.32 -24.57 6.17
C LYS A 393 1.59 -23.08 5.94
N MET A 394 0.63 -22.29 5.43
CA MET A 394 0.76 -20.87 5.05
C MET A 394 1.56 -20.06 6.06
N PHE A 395 1.26 -20.17 7.36
CA PHE A 395 1.88 -19.40 8.43
C PHE A 395 3.25 -19.92 8.92
N THR A 396 3.66 -21.12 8.50
CA THR A 396 4.85 -21.82 9.04
C THR A 396 5.83 -22.30 7.98
N ILE A 397 5.45 -22.26 6.70
CA ILE A 397 6.21 -22.90 5.63
C ILE A 397 7.60 -22.31 5.47
N LEU A 398 7.78 -20.98 5.58
CA LEU A 398 9.11 -20.38 5.44
C LEU A 398 10.02 -20.76 6.60
N THR A 399 9.48 -20.83 7.82
CA THR A 399 10.24 -21.30 8.98
C THR A 399 10.62 -22.77 8.84
N LYS A 400 9.71 -23.62 8.33
CA LYS A 400 9.98 -25.05 8.11
C LYS A 400 10.99 -25.31 6.99
N LEU A 401 11.03 -24.44 5.99
CA LEU A 401 11.93 -24.56 4.84
C LEU A 401 13.22 -23.76 5.01
N ALA A 402 13.46 -23.10 6.15
CA ALA A 402 14.60 -22.21 6.36
C ALA A 402 15.95 -22.89 6.09
N ASP A 403 16.06 -24.19 6.40
CA ASP A 403 17.27 -24.98 6.19
C ASP A 403 17.37 -25.60 4.78
N PHE A 404 16.37 -25.37 3.92
CA PHE A 404 16.25 -25.96 2.58
C PHE A 404 16.14 -24.85 1.52
N PRO A 405 17.24 -24.14 1.20
CA PRO A 405 17.22 -22.99 0.30
C PRO A 405 16.63 -23.33 -1.07
N GLU A 406 16.96 -24.48 -1.65
CA GLU A 406 16.38 -24.89 -2.93
C GLU A 406 14.85 -25.08 -2.85
N ALA A 407 14.32 -25.56 -1.72
CA ALA A 407 12.87 -25.69 -1.55
C ALA A 407 12.17 -24.34 -1.47
N ILE A 408 12.80 -23.36 -0.81
CA ILE A 408 12.36 -21.98 -0.81
C ILE A 408 12.37 -21.40 -2.23
N LEU A 409 13.42 -21.66 -3.02
CA LEU A 409 13.50 -21.19 -4.40
C LEU A 409 12.37 -21.77 -5.26
N ARG A 410 12.11 -23.07 -5.16
CA ARG A 410 11.02 -23.73 -5.89
C ARG A 410 9.64 -23.21 -5.48
N LEU A 411 9.48 -22.82 -4.21
CA LEU A 411 8.28 -22.14 -3.73
C LEU A 411 8.13 -20.75 -4.39
N GLN A 412 9.21 -19.94 -4.41
CA GLN A 412 9.21 -18.63 -5.06
C GLN A 412 8.99 -18.70 -6.57
N VAL A 413 9.49 -19.74 -7.25
CA VAL A 413 9.28 -19.96 -8.69
C VAL A 413 7.79 -20.13 -9.02
N PHE A 414 7.02 -20.77 -8.14
CA PHE A 414 5.58 -20.88 -8.31
C PHE A 414 4.90 -19.51 -8.24
N THR A 415 5.23 -18.69 -7.24
CA THR A 415 4.73 -17.31 -7.15
C THR A 415 5.21 -16.46 -8.33
N PHE A 416 6.45 -16.65 -8.78
CA PHE A 416 6.96 -15.98 -9.97
C PHE A 416 6.06 -16.22 -11.18
N ALA A 417 5.63 -17.47 -11.41
CA ALA A 417 4.74 -17.75 -12.51
C ALA A 417 3.36 -17.12 -12.34
N CYS A 418 2.82 -17.04 -11.12
CA CYS A 418 1.56 -16.34 -10.86
C CYS A 418 1.67 -14.85 -11.21
N VAL A 419 2.73 -14.19 -10.74
CA VAL A 419 2.97 -12.78 -11.04
C VAL A 419 3.28 -12.57 -12.53
N GLY A 420 4.15 -13.40 -13.11
CA GLY A 420 4.51 -13.33 -14.54
C GLY A 420 3.30 -13.50 -15.45
N ALA A 421 2.36 -14.38 -15.08
CA ALA A 421 1.11 -14.53 -15.80
C ALA A 421 0.19 -13.31 -15.68
N ASP A 422 0.12 -12.69 -14.50
CA ASP A 422 -0.64 -11.45 -14.31
C ASP A 422 -0.02 -10.29 -15.12
N LEU A 423 1.31 -10.16 -15.13
CA LEU A 423 2.04 -9.22 -15.97
C LEU A 423 1.77 -9.45 -17.47
N LEU A 424 1.73 -10.72 -17.91
CA LEU A 424 1.43 -11.10 -19.30
C LEU A 424 -0.06 -11.11 -19.64
N ARG A 425 -0.95 -10.93 -18.65
CA ARG A 425 -2.40 -11.15 -18.79
C ARG A 425 -2.72 -12.56 -19.34
N TYR A 426 -1.91 -13.54 -18.97
CA TYR A 426 -2.08 -14.94 -19.31
C TYR A 426 -2.88 -15.64 -18.22
N ARG A 427 -3.95 -16.35 -18.57
CA ARG A 427 -4.67 -17.14 -17.58
C ARG A 427 -3.89 -18.38 -17.22
N SER A 428 -3.94 -18.72 -15.94
CA SER A 428 -3.49 -20.02 -15.50
C SER A 428 -4.34 -21.12 -16.18
N PRO A 429 -3.70 -22.17 -16.68
CA PRO A 429 -4.30 -23.18 -17.56
C PRO A 429 -5.15 -24.21 -16.81
N ASP A 430 -4.98 -24.37 -15.49
CA ASP A 430 -5.76 -25.31 -14.70
C ASP A 430 -6.75 -24.58 -13.79
N PRO A 431 -8.04 -24.48 -14.15
CA PRO A 431 -9.05 -23.85 -13.31
C PRO A 431 -9.25 -24.59 -11.97
N ASN A 432 -8.82 -25.85 -11.85
CA ASN A 432 -8.88 -26.60 -10.58
C ASN A 432 -7.78 -26.19 -9.61
N LEU A 433 -6.71 -25.53 -10.07
CA LEU A 433 -5.74 -24.89 -9.19
C LEU A 433 -6.34 -23.67 -8.48
N TRP A 434 -7.54 -23.18 -8.83
CA TRP A 434 -8.13 -21.94 -8.29
C TRP A 434 -9.47 -22.16 -7.57
N PRO A 435 -9.52 -22.87 -6.41
CA PRO A 435 -10.79 -23.17 -5.75
C PRO A 435 -11.48 -21.96 -5.11
N THR A 436 -10.79 -20.82 -4.94
CA THR A 436 -11.28 -19.72 -4.09
C THR A 436 -11.08 -18.34 -4.71
N GLY A 437 -12.18 -17.76 -5.22
CA GLY A 437 -12.59 -16.35 -5.04
C GLY A 437 -11.72 -15.18 -5.51
N CYS A 438 -10.42 -15.34 -5.75
CA CYS A 438 -9.49 -14.21 -5.90
C CYS A 438 -9.32 -13.76 -7.35
N TYR A 439 -9.60 -14.62 -8.33
CA TYR A 439 -9.52 -14.30 -9.75
C TYR A 439 -10.70 -14.93 -10.49
N LYS A 440 -11.60 -14.09 -11.02
CA LYS A 440 -12.55 -14.53 -12.04
C LYS A 440 -11.86 -14.31 -13.38
N PRO A 441 -11.41 -15.36 -14.09
CA PRO A 441 -10.76 -15.17 -15.38
C PRO A 441 -11.71 -14.39 -16.29
N ASP A 442 -11.21 -13.32 -16.91
CA ASP A 442 -11.94 -12.68 -17.98
C ASP A 442 -12.04 -13.69 -19.14
N LEU A 443 -13.27 -14.15 -19.40
CA LEU A 443 -13.56 -15.11 -20.46
C LEU A 443 -13.92 -14.42 -21.78
N SER A 444 -13.70 -13.11 -21.87
CA SER A 444 -13.93 -12.35 -23.10
C SER A 444 -13.19 -12.95 -24.29
N ALA A 445 -13.77 -12.79 -25.48
CA ALA A 445 -13.12 -13.20 -26.73
C ALA A 445 -11.79 -12.46 -26.95
N GLU A 446 -11.68 -11.24 -26.42
CA GLU A 446 -10.45 -10.45 -26.46
C GLU A 446 -9.32 -11.12 -25.66
N THR A 447 -9.59 -11.58 -24.44
CA THR A 447 -8.60 -12.30 -23.63
C THR A 447 -8.13 -13.58 -24.31
N LYS A 448 -9.05 -14.34 -24.94
CA LYS A 448 -8.66 -15.54 -25.71
C LYS A 448 -7.73 -15.20 -26.89
N ARG A 449 -8.08 -14.18 -27.67
CA ARG A 449 -7.25 -13.70 -28.79
C ARG A 449 -5.88 -13.24 -28.32
N TRP A 450 -5.82 -12.56 -27.18
CA TRP A 450 -4.55 -12.15 -26.58
C TRP A 450 -3.67 -13.36 -26.23
N GLU A 451 -4.23 -14.39 -25.60
CA GLU A 451 -3.47 -15.59 -25.23
C GLU A 451 -2.97 -16.37 -26.45
N GLU A 452 -3.69 -16.35 -27.58
CA GLU A 452 -3.24 -16.94 -28.84
C GLU A 452 -1.95 -16.29 -29.36
N LEU A 453 -1.70 -15.02 -29.04
CA LEU A 453 -0.48 -14.30 -29.41
C LEU A 453 0.73 -14.66 -28.54
N ILE A 454 0.50 -15.24 -27.36
CA ILE A 454 1.58 -15.63 -26.45
C ILE A 454 2.30 -16.88 -26.99
N PRO A 455 3.63 -16.83 -27.18
CA PRO A 455 4.43 -17.96 -27.67
C PRO A 455 4.20 -19.24 -26.88
N GLN A 456 4.21 -20.37 -27.59
CA GLN A 456 3.97 -21.66 -26.96
C GLN A 456 5.08 -22.01 -25.97
N GLU A 457 6.31 -21.64 -26.27
CA GLU A 457 7.50 -21.79 -25.44
C GLU A 457 7.34 -21.05 -24.11
N LEU A 458 6.79 -19.82 -24.14
CA LEU A 458 6.53 -19.03 -22.94
C LEU A 458 5.44 -19.67 -22.07
N LYS A 459 4.37 -20.18 -22.70
CA LYS A 459 3.34 -20.93 -21.98
C LYS A 459 3.97 -22.14 -21.29
N VAL A 460 4.73 -22.95 -22.03
CA VAL A 460 5.40 -24.14 -21.49
C VAL A 460 6.30 -23.80 -20.30
N LEU A 461 7.07 -22.71 -20.38
CA LEU A 461 7.89 -22.25 -19.26
C LEU A 461 7.06 -21.91 -18.02
N LEU A 462 5.99 -21.10 -18.16
CA LEU A 462 5.12 -20.74 -17.03
C LEU A 462 4.45 -21.97 -16.41
N HIS A 463 4.00 -22.92 -17.24
CA HIS A 463 3.45 -24.21 -16.80
C HIS A 463 4.46 -25.02 -15.98
N ARG A 464 5.72 -25.09 -16.40
CA ARG A 464 6.79 -25.76 -15.63
C ARG A 464 7.00 -25.08 -14.28
N CYS A 465 7.04 -23.74 -14.25
CA CYS A 465 7.15 -22.97 -13.01
C CYS A 465 5.96 -23.18 -12.06
N TRP A 466 4.76 -23.44 -12.58
CA TRP A 466 3.57 -23.83 -11.82
C TRP A 466 3.44 -25.32 -11.54
N SER A 467 4.46 -26.13 -11.84
CA SER A 467 4.32 -27.58 -11.68
C SER A 467 3.87 -27.95 -10.27
N PHE A 468 2.91 -28.87 -10.21
CA PHE A 468 2.42 -29.42 -8.96
C PHE A 468 3.55 -30.09 -8.17
N ASP A 469 4.45 -30.76 -8.88
CA ASP A 469 5.68 -31.31 -8.31
C ASP A 469 6.78 -30.23 -8.27
N PRO A 470 7.26 -29.84 -7.09
CA PRO A 470 8.27 -28.78 -6.97
C PRO A 470 9.55 -29.08 -7.74
N ARG A 471 9.87 -30.36 -7.97
CA ARG A 471 11.10 -30.81 -8.65
C ARG A 471 11.10 -30.51 -10.14
N ASP A 472 9.93 -30.42 -10.76
CA ASP A 472 9.78 -30.12 -12.18
C ASP A 472 9.88 -28.61 -12.47
N ARG A 473 9.86 -27.78 -11.42
CA ARG A 473 10.01 -26.33 -11.55
C ARG A 473 11.47 -26.00 -11.88
N PRO A 474 11.74 -25.15 -12.89
CA PRO A 474 13.09 -24.66 -13.15
C PRO A 474 13.57 -23.73 -12.04
N LEU A 475 14.87 -23.43 -12.01
CA LEU A 475 15.44 -22.39 -11.14
C LEU A 475 15.48 -21.03 -11.87
N PHE A 476 15.62 -19.93 -11.12
CA PHE A 476 15.59 -18.57 -11.71
C PHE A 476 16.64 -18.32 -12.79
N GLU A 477 17.82 -18.95 -12.71
CA GLU A 477 18.83 -18.84 -13.76
C GLU A 477 18.39 -19.47 -15.09
N GLU A 478 17.70 -20.61 -15.04
CA GLU A 478 17.11 -21.24 -16.22
C GLU A 478 15.93 -20.42 -16.76
N ILE A 479 15.06 -19.93 -15.87
CA ILE A 479 13.91 -19.08 -16.22
C ILE A 479 14.38 -17.83 -16.96
N GLU A 480 15.34 -17.08 -16.41
CA GLU A 480 15.85 -15.86 -17.04
C GLU A 480 16.39 -16.14 -18.45
N ARG A 481 17.21 -17.19 -18.59
CA ARG A 481 17.81 -17.56 -19.88
C ARG A 481 16.74 -17.92 -20.93
N GLU A 482 15.74 -18.71 -20.56
CA GLU A 482 14.65 -19.08 -21.46
C GLU A 482 13.78 -17.88 -21.85
N LEU A 483 13.42 -17.01 -20.89
CA LEU A 483 12.64 -15.80 -21.18
C LEU A 483 13.38 -14.86 -22.14
N VAL A 484 14.68 -14.66 -21.94
CA VAL A 484 15.50 -13.83 -22.84
C VAL A 484 15.53 -14.44 -24.24
N ALA A 485 15.75 -15.76 -24.37
CA ALA A 485 15.76 -16.43 -25.66
C ALA A 485 14.41 -16.29 -26.39
N ILE A 486 13.29 -16.46 -25.67
CA ILE A 486 11.94 -16.26 -26.23
C ILE A 486 11.76 -14.80 -26.66
N HIS A 487 12.17 -13.84 -25.84
CA HIS A 487 12.05 -12.42 -26.15
C HIS A 487 12.86 -12.00 -27.38
N GLU A 488 14.09 -12.50 -27.54
CA GLU A 488 14.88 -12.26 -28.75
C GLU A 488 14.21 -12.83 -30.01
N SER A 489 13.53 -13.98 -29.90
CA SER A 489 12.78 -14.58 -31.02
C SER A 489 11.56 -13.75 -31.46
N LEU A 490 11.05 -12.88 -30.58
CA LEU A 490 9.92 -11.99 -30.86
C LEU A 490 10.34 -10.67 -31.52
N LYS A 491 11.64 -10.33 -31.52
CA LYS A 491 12.12 -9.11 -32.15
C LYS A 491 12.06 -9.24 -33.68
N PRO A 492 11.67 -8.19 -34.40
CA PRO A 492 11.79 -8.18 -35.85
C PRO A 492 13.27 -8.35 -36.24
N PRO A 493 13.58 -9.04 -37.35
CA PRO A 493 14.94 -9.15 -37.83
C PRO A 493 15.53 -7.75 -38.02
N SER A 494 16.74 -7.52 -37.51
CA SER A 494 17.43 -6.24 -37.67
C SER A 494 17.53 -5.89 -39.16
N PRO A 495 17.24 -4.64 -39.57
CA PRO A 495 17.40 -4.25 -40.96
C PRO A 495 18.86 -4.45 -41.37
N SER A 496 19.04 -5.27 -42.42
CA SER A 496 20.33 -5.64 -43.01
C SER A 496 21.04 -4.46 -43.65
#